data_AF-A0A699RDQ8-F1
#
_entry.id   AF-A0A699RDQ8-F1
#
_cell.length_a   1.000
_cell.length_b   1.000
_cell.length_c   1.000
_cell.angle_alpha   90.00
_cell.angle_beta   90.00
_cell.angle_gamma   90.00
#
_symmetry.space_group_name_H-M   'P 1'
#
loop_
_entity.id
_entity.type
_entity.pdbx_description
1 polymer ?
#
loop_
_entity_poly.entity_id
_entity_poly.type
_entity_poly.pdbx_seq_one_letter_code
_entity_poly.pdbx_strand_id
1 'polypeptide(L)'
;CLRSKDEALDFIIKFFKMIQVRLKALVRRIRTDNGTEFVNQTLRDYYKKVGISHETSVARSPQQNGVVERRNRTLIEAAATMLIYPKALLFLWAEAVATSCYA
;
A
#
# COMPACT_ATOMS: atom_id res chain seq x y z
N CYS A 1 3.32 -13.34 2.14
CA CYS A 1 4.59 -12.61 2.29
C CYS A 1 5.25 -12.46 0.93
N LEU A 2 5.74 -11.27 0.61
CA LEU A 2 6.66 -11.07 -0.50
C LEU A 2 7.97 -11.76 -0.12
N ARG A 3 8.47 -12.65 -0.98
CA ARG A 3 9.69 -13.45 -0.74
C ARG A 3 10.96 -12.71 -1.17
N SER A 4 10.85 -11.70 -2.03
CA SER A 4 11.98 -10.89 -2.49
C SER A 4 11.60 -9.43 -2.76
N LYS A 5 12.61 -8.57 -2.92
CA LYS A 5 12.41 -7.15 -3.31
C LYS A 5 11.82 -7.01 -4.71
N ASP A 6 12.16 -7.93 -5.62
CA ASP A 6 11.66 -7.93 -6.99
C ASP A 6 10.16 -8.25 -7.04
N GLU A 7 9.67 -9.11 -6.14
CA GLU A 7 8.23 -9.37 -6.00
C GLU A 7 7.47 -8.11 -5.54
N ALA A 8 8.07 -7.31 -4.65
CA ALA A 8 7.47 -6.05 -4.20
C ALA A 8 7.34 -5.05 -5.36
N LEU A 9 8.39 -4.92 -6.17
CA LEU A 9 8.40 -4.04 -7.33
C LEU A 9 7.35 -4.43 -8.37
N ASP A 10 7.30 -5.70 -8.74
CA ASP A 10 6.33 -6.21 -9.70
C ASP A 10 4.90 -6.01 -9.21
N PHE A 11 4.67 -6.24 -7.91
CA PHE A 11 3.38 -6.01 -7.28
C PHE A 11 2.98 -4.54 -7.35
N ILE A 12 3.88 -3.61 -6.99
CA ILE A 12 3.63 -2.17 -7.01
C ILE A 12 3.27 -1.69 -8.43
N ILE A 13 4.01 -2.12 -9.45
CA ILE A 13 3.74 -1.75 -10.85
C ILE A 13 2.39 -2.31 -11.31
N LYS A 14 2.09 -3.58 -11.01
CA LYS A 14 0.79 -4.20 -11.34
C LYS A 14 -0.35 -3.48 -10.64
N PHE A 15 -0.17 -3.11 -9.38
CA PHE A 15 -1.16 -2.38 -8.58
C PHE A 15 -1.46 -1.01 -9.19
N PHE A 16 -0.44 -0.23 -9.58
CA PHE A 16 -0.66 1.07 -10.22
C PHE A 16 -1.39 0.96 -11.57
N LYS A 17 -1.09 -0.07 -12.36
CA LYS A 17 -1.85 -0.32 -13.60
C LYS A 17 -3.31 -0.64 -13.31
N MET A 18 -3.54 -1.54 -12.36
CA MET A 18 -4.89 -1.97 -11.97
C MET A 18 -5.72 -0.80 -11.43
N ILE A 19 -5.18 0.02 -10.52
CA ILE A 19 -5.95 1.09 -9.88
C ILE A 19 -6.31 2.20 -10.87
N GLN A 20 -5.41 2.53 -11.81
CA GLN A 20 -5.69 3.54 -12.83
C GLN A 20 -6.81 3.12 -13.78
N VAL A 21 -6.82 1.84 -14.19
CA VAL A 21 -7.90 1.28 -15.02
C VAL A 21 -9.21 1.24 -14.23
N ARG A 22 -9.18 0.73 -12.99
CA ARG A 22 -10.38 0.57 -12.16
C ARG A 22 -11.04 1.92 -11.82
N LEU A 23 -10.24 2.93 -11.50
CA LEU A 23 -10.74 4.27 -11.14
C LEU A 23 -10.90 5.20 -12.35
N LYS A 24 -10.51 4.76 -13.56
CA LYS A 24 -10.48 5.58 -14.78
C LYS A 24 -9.75 6.93 -14.56
N ALA A 25 -8.68 6.90 -13.76
CA ALA A 25 -7.94 8.09 -13.35
C ALA A 25 -6.44 7.81 -13.39
N LEU A 26 -5.65 8.82 -13.79
CA LEU A 26 -4.19 8.71 -13.80
C LEU A 26 -3.63 9.03 -12.42
N VAL A 27 -2.70 8.20 -11.96
CA VAL A 27 -1.90 8.52 -10.78
C VAL A 27 -0.89 9.60 -11.20
N ARG A 28 -0.92 10.75 -10.55
CA ARG A 28 0.01 11.86 -10.87
C ARG A 28 1.16 11.97 -9.87
N ARG A 29 0.87 11.70 -8.60
CA ARG A 29 1.82 11.81 -7.51
C ARG A 29 1.69 10.64 -6.55
N ILE A 30 2.82 10.12 -6.10
CA ILE A 30 2.91 9.11 -5.05
C ILE A 30 3.81 9.66 -3.97
N ARG A 31 3.41 9.47 -2.71
CA ARG A 31 4.25 9.74 -1.55
C ARG A 31 4.48 8.44 -0.79
N THR A 32 5.74 8.10 -0.53
CA THR A 32 6.13 6.95 0.29
C THR A 32 7.07 7.38 1.39
N ASP A 33 7.31 6.49 2.36
CA ASP A 33 8.46 6.63 3.24
C ASP A 33 9.78 6.33 2.50
N ASN A 34 10.89 6.40 3.23
CA ASN A 34 12.22 6.05 2.70
C ASN A 34 12.51 4.54 2.78
N GLY A 35 11.47 3.70 2.85
CA GLY A 35 11.61 2.25 2.79
C GLY A 35 12.30 1.83 1.49
N THR A 36 13.27 0.92 1.61
CA THR A 36 14.09 0.48 0.46
C THR A 36 13.28 -0.27 -0.60
N GLU A 37 12.11 -0.78 -0.24
CA GLU A 37 11.12 -1.38 -1.12
C GLU A 37 10.44 -0.34 -2.03
N PHE A 38 10.32 0.92 -1.59
CA PHE A 38 9.70 2.01 -2.34
C PHE A 38 10.73 2.94 -2.99
N VAL A 39 11.95 2.97 -2.46
CA VAL A 39 13.07 3.78 -2.94
C VAL A 39 14.12 2.88 -3.58
N ASN A 40 13.96 2.62 -4.88
CA ASN A 40 14.96 1.93 -5.71
C ASN A 40 15.00 2.50 -7.13
N GLN A 41 16.10 2.25 -7.85
CA GLN A 41 16.34 2.81 -9.18
C GLN A 41 15.26 2.37 -10.20
N THR A 42 14.89 1.09 -10.16
CA THR A 42 13.91 0.52 -11.10
C THR A 42 12.52 1.15 -10.96
N LEU A 43 12.01 1.38 -9.74
CA LEU A 43 10.76 2.10 -9.52
C LEU A 43 10.85 3.56 -9.94
N ARG A 44 12.00 4.20 -9.70
CA ARG A 44 12.24 5.58 -10.12
C ARG A 44 12.18 5.74 -11.64
N ASP A 45 12.79 4.81 -12.36
CA ASP A 45 12.75 4.76 -13.83
C ASP A 45 11.34 4.49 -14.35
N TYR A 46 10.61 3.59 -13.68
CA TYR A 46 9.19 3.35 -13.97
C TYR A 46 8.35 4.63 -13.79
N TYR A 47 8.42 5.28 -12.63
CA TYR A 47 7.66 6.50 -12.35
C TYR A 47 7.96 7.61 -13.37
N LYS A 48 9.23 7.81 -13.73
CA LYS A 48 9.63 8.75 -14.76
C LYS A 48 9.03 8.39 -16.13
N LYS A 49 9.05 7.11 -16.51
CA LYS A 49 8.49 6.61 -17.77
C LYS A 49 6.98 6.83 -17.87
N VAL A 50 6.23 6.66 -16.77
CA VAL A 50 4.77 6.83 -16.76
C VAL A 50 4.31 8.23 -16.33
N GLY A 51 5.25 9.15 -16.05
CA GLY A 51 4.95 10.54 -15.69
C GLY A 51 4.41 10.73 -14.27
N ILE A 52 4.72 9.81 -13.35
CA ILE A 52 4.34 9.92 -11.95
C ILE A 52 5.44 10.65 -11.17
N SER A 53 5.09 11.70 -10.42
CA SER A 53 6.03 12.32 -9.47
C SER A 53 6.09 11.51 -8.18
N HIS A 54 7.31 11.10 -7.78
CA HIS A 54 7.54 10.40 -6.52
C HIS A 54 8.11 11.36 -5.48
N GLU A 55 7.42 11.46 -4.34
CA GLU A 55 7.83 12.22 -3.18
C GLU A 55 8.18 11.24 -2.04
N THR A 56 9.30 11.47 -1.35
CA THR A 56 9.65 10.69 -0.16
C THR A 56 9.45 11.52 1.09
N SER A 57 8.95 10.90 2.17
CA SER A 57 8.83 11.58 3.45
C SER A 57 10.22 11.96 3.99
N VAL A 58 10.34 13.12 4.62
CA VAL A 58 11.60 13.51 5.26
C VAL A 58 11.88 12.57 6.44
N ALA A 59 13.12 12.12 6.58
CA ALA A 59 13.52 11.36 7.76
C ALA A 59 13.20 12.17 9.03
N ARG A 60 12.47 11.56 9.98
CA ARG A 60 12.00 12.18 11.24
C ARG A 60 10.77 13.11 11.13
N SER A 61 10.01 13.09 10.04
CA SER A 61 8.67 13.71 9.96
C SER A 61 7.53 12.66 9.86
N PRO A 62 7.29 11.88 10.94
CA PRO A 62 6.24 10.85 10.95
C PRO A 62 4.84 11.42 10.70
N GLN A 63 4.61 12.72 10.91
CA GLN A 63 3.33 13.37 10.61
C GLN A 63 2.95 13.26 9.12
N GLN A 64 3.94 13.26 8.21
CA GLN A 64 3.70 13.17 6.77
C GLN A 64 3.17 11.78 6.36
N ASN A 65 3.62 10.73 7.04
CA ASN A 65 3.14 9.36 6.82
C ASN A 65 2.00 8.96 7.77
N GLY A 66 1.79 9.75 8.83
CA GLY A 66 0.88 9.43 9.92
C GLY A 66 -0.59 9.32 9.51
N VAL A 67 -1.00 9.86 8.36
CA VAL A 67 -2.36 9.60 7.82
C VAL A 67 -2.45 8.17 7.28
N VAL A 68 -1.45 7.72 6.51
CA VAL A 68 -1.40 6.38 5.94
C VAL A 68 -1.22 5.35 7.07
N GLU A 69 -0.31 5.61 8.01
CA GLU A 69 -0.08 4.73 9.16
C GLU A 69 -1.34 4.57 10.02
N ARG A 70 -2.05 5.67 10.32
CA ARG A 70 -3.30 5.60 11.07
C ARG A 70 -4.37 4.80 10.32
N ARG A 71 -4.53 5.03 9.01
CA ARG A 71 -5.50 4.28 8.20
C ARG A 71 -5.17 2.79 8.14
N ASN A 72 -3.90 2.44 7.93
CA ASN A 72 -3.47 1.04 7.93
C ASN A 72 -3.72 0.39 9.29
N ARG A 73 -3.40 1.10 10.40
CA ARG A 73 -3.69 0.60 11.74
C ARG A 73 -5.19 0.36 11.95
N THR A 74 -6.05 1.33 11.63
CA THR A 74 -7.50 1.18 11.74
C THR A 74 -8.03 0.00 10.92
N LEU A 75 -7.53 -0.18 9.70
CA LEU A 75 -7.94 -1.27 8.82
C LEU A 75 -7.55 -2.66 9.38
N ILE A 76 -6.34 -2.77 9.91
CA ILE A 76 -5.84 -4.01 10.55
C ILE A 76 -6.59 -4.29 11.86
N GLU A 77 -6.85 -3.26 12.67
CA GLU A 77 -7.62 -3.39 13.92
C GLU A 77 -9.07 -3.81 13.65
N ALA A 78 -9.71 -3.23 12.62
CA ALA A 78 -11.05 -3.62 12.19
C ALA A 78 -11.09 -5.09 11.74
N ALA A 79 -10.15 -5.51 10.90
CA ALA A 79 -10.05 -6.88 10.42
C ALA A 79 -9.78 -7.87 11.57
N ALA A 80 -8.89 -7.51 12.50
CA ALA A 80 -8.62 -8.31 13.69
C ALA A 80 -9.87 -8.44 14.57
N THR A 81 -10.62 -7.36 14.78
CA THR A 81 -11.86 -7.35 15.56
C THR A 81 -12.92 -8.26 14.92
N MET A 82 -13.06 -8.20 13.59
CA MET A 82 -13.97 -9.08 12.83
C MET A 82 -13.62 -10.56 12.97
N LEU A 83 -12.36 -10.92 13.24
CA LEU A 83 -11.95 -12.31 13.44
C LEU A 83 -12.05 -12.75 14.90
N ILE A 84 -11.65 -11.89 15.84
CA ILE A 84 -11.61 -12.21 17.27
C ILE A 84 -13.03 -12.35 17.84
N TYR A 85 -13.93 -11.41 17.50
CA TYR A 85 -15.29 -11.39 18.05
C TYR A 85 -16.07 -12.70 17.79
N PRO A 86 -16.12 -13.23 16.56
CA PRO A 86 -16.77 -14.52 16.27
C PRO A 86 -15.87 -15.74 16.50
N LYS A 87 -14.62 -15.58 16.98
CA LYS A 87 -13.59 -16.64 17.00
C LYS A 87 -13.41 -17.31 15.62
N ALA A 88 -13.42 -16.50 14.57
CA ALA A 88 -13.27 -16.97 13.20
C ALA A 88 -11.85 -17.48 12.93
N LEU A 89 -11.74 -18.38 11.95
CA LEU A 89 -10.48 -19.01 11.58
C LEU A 89 -9.57 -18.01 10.85
N LEU A 90 -8.27 -18.06 11.17
CA LEU A 90 -7.26 -17.15 10.62
C LEU A 90 -7.16 -17.19 9.08
N PHE A 91 -7.59 -18.29 8.44
CA PHE A 91 -7.61 -18.36 6.98
C PHE A 91 -8.52 -17.29 6.35
N LEU A 92 -9.49 -16.76 7.10
CA LEU A 92 -10.40 -15.68 6.68
C LEU A 92 -9.78 -14.27 6.76
N TRP A 93 -8.46 -14.17 7.04
CA TRP A 93 -7.78 -12.88 7.19
C TRP A 93 -7.92 -12.00 5.94
N ALA A 94 -7.81 -12.58 4.74
CA ALA A 94 -7.92 -11.82 3.50
C ALA A 94 -9.33 -11.23 3.32
N GLU A 95 -10.36 -12.01 3.63
CA GLU A 95 -11.77 -11.62 3.57
C GLU A 95 -12.11 -10.57 4.62
N ALA A 96 -11.59 -10.72 5.85
CA ALA A 96 -11.78 -9.76 6.93
C ALA A 96 -11.15 -8.40 6.60
N VAL A 97 -9.93 -8.40 6.04
CA VAL A 97 -9.25 -7.19 5.56
C VAL A 97 -10.02 -6.53 4.41
N ALA A 98 -10.50 -7.32 3.44
CA ALA A 98 -11.30 -6.80 2.33
C ALA A 98 -12.62 -6.18 2.80
N THR A 99 -13.30 -6.82 3.76
CA THR A 99 -14.54 -6.32 4.35
C THR A 99 -14.30 -5.03 5.14
N SER A 100 -13.21 -4.99 5.92
CA SER A 100 -12.81 -3.79 6.68
C SER A 100 -12.43 -2.60 5.79
N CYS A 101 -12.02 -2.84 4.55
CA CYS A 101 -11.74 -1.80 3.56
C CYS A 101 -13.02 -1.22 2.94
N TYR A 102 -14.13 -1.97 2.97
CA TYR A 102 -15.43 -1.53 2.47
C TYR A 102 -16.27 -0.78 3.51
N ALA A 103 -16.09 -1.13 4.79
CA ALA A 103 -16.78 -0.52 5.93
C ALA A 103 -16.32 0.92 6.20
#